data_AF-A0AAV4CJ56-F1
#
_entry.id   AF-A0AAV4CJ56-F1
#
_cell.length_a   1.000
_cell.length_b   1.000
_cell.length_c   1.000
_cell.angle_alpha   90.00
_cell.angle_beta   90.00
_cell.angle_gamma   90.00
#
_symmetry.space_group_name_H-M   'P 1'
#
loop_
_entity.id
_entity.type
_entity.pdbx_description
1 polymer ?
#
loop_
_entity_poly.entity_id
_entity_poly.type
_entity_poly.pdbx_seq_one_letter_code
_entity_poly.pdbx_strand_id
1 'polypeptide(L)'
;MKDTRRGAETLEFASESLLAISKCGLQGKFKIWCLQFMLIPKLLWPFLVYNIYSTTVEAIEAKINKFTRKWLGVPPGRSDVAMYCQKAKLKLLMKSILEEYKCGKARLLTMLEESDDP
;
A
#
# COMPACT_ATOMS: atom_id res chain seq x y z
N MET A 1 -7.29 -13.05 -17.55
CA MET A 1 -8.40 -12.10 -17.30
C MET A 1 -8.13 -11.44 -15.94
N LYS A 2 -7.98 -10.11 -15.88
CA LYS A 2 -7.68 -9.40 -14.62
C LYS A 2 -8.99 -9.12 -13.86
N ASP A 3 -8.99 -9.31 -12.54
CA ASP A 3 -10.20 -9.32 -11.71
C ASP A 3 -10.59 -7.91 -11.26
N THR A 4 -11.60 -7.33 -11.93
CA THR A 4 -12.11 -5.98 -11.65
C THR A 4 -12.91 -5.95 -10.34
N ARG A 5 -13.67 -7.00 -10.03
CA ARG A 5 -14.57 -7.03 -8.87
C ARG A 5 -13.77 -7.08 -7.57
N ARG A 6 -12.79 -7.99 -7.49
CA ARG A 6 -11.90 -8.11 -6.32
C ARG A 6 -11.04 -6.87 -6.13
N GLY A 7 -10.66 -6.22 -7.23
CA GLY A 7 -9.99 -4.91 -7.20
C GLY A 7 -10.84 -3.82 -6.54
N ALA A 8 -12.13 -3.72 -6.90
CA ALA A 8 -13.05 -2.76 -6.29
C ALA A 8 -13.28 -3.04 -4.80
N GLU A 9 -13.51 -4.30 -4.42
CA GLU A 9 -13.65 -4.73 -3.02
C GLU A 9 -12.42 -4.36 -2.18
N THR A 10 -11.21 -4.59 -2.73
CA THR A 10 -9.95 -4.26 -2.04
C THR A 10 -9.78 -2.75 -1.88
N LEU A 11 -10.18 -1.97 -2.88
CA LEU A 11 -10.15 -0.50 -2.82
C LEU A 11 -11.12 0.07 -1.78
N GLU A 12 -12.31 -0.50 -1.69
CA GLU A 12 -13.31 -0.15 -0.67
C GLU A 12 -12.80 -0.46 0.73
N PHE A 13 -12.35 -1.70 0.95
CA PHE A 13 -11.73 -2.12 2.21
C PHE A 13 -10.56 -1.22 2.64
N ALA A 14 -9.67 -0.87 1.70
CA ALA A 14 -8.56 0.05 1.96
C ALA A 14 -9.08 1.43 2.41
N SER A 15 -10.13 1.92 1.77
CA SER A 15 -10.71 3.23 2.06
C SER A 15 -11.35 3.27 3.45
N GLU A 16 -12.14 2.25 3.79
CA GLU A 16 -12.75 2.11 5.10
C GLU A 16 -11.72 1.97 6.22
N SER A 17 -10.69 1.15 5.99
CA SER A 17 -9.59 0.95 6.94
C SER A 17 -8.80 2.23 7.18
N LEU A 18 -8.52 3.01 6.12
CA LEU A 18 -7.86 4.32 6.25
C LEU A 18 -8.73 5.32 7.01
N LEU A 19 -10.04 5.33 6.77
CA LEU A 19 -10.98 6.16 7.54
C LEU A 19 -11.02 5.76 9.01
N ALA A 20 -11.03 4.45 9.31
CA ALA A 20 -10.97 3.95 10.68
C ALA A 20 -9.70 4.41 11.40
N ILE A 21 -8.52 4.20 10.80
CA ILE A 21 -7.23 4.66 11.34
C ILE A 21 -7.24 6.19 11.53
N SER A 22 -7.81 6.93 10.56
CA SER A 22 -7.88 8.39 10.66
C SER A 22 -8.74 8.86 11.82
N LYS A 23 -9.84 8.15 12.13
CA LYS A 23 -10.76 8.45 13.23
C LYS A 23 -10.20 8.05 14.60
N CYS A 24 -9.20 7.17 14.66
CA CYS A 24 -8.53 6.86 15.92
C CYS A 24 -7.90 8.14 16.53
N GLY A 25 -8.02 8.31 17.86
CA GLY A 25 -7.41 9.41 18.62
C GLY A 25 -5.87 9.38 18.72
N LEU A 26 -5.22 8.56 17.89
CA LEU A 26 -3.77 8.38 17.89
C LEU A 26 -3.03 9.56 17.25
N GLN A 27 -1.80 9.82 17.69
CA GLN A 27 -0.90 10.76 17.01
C GLN A 27 -0.53 10.26 15.60
N GLY A 28 -0.19 11.19 14.70
CA GLY A 28 0.10 10.87 13.28
C GLY A 28 1.15 9.77 13.07
N LYS A 29 2.22 9.76 13.87
CA LYS A 29 3.26 8.73 13.83
C LYS A 29 2.73 7.32 14.11
N PHE A 30 1.80 7.19 15.07
CA PHE A 30 1.18 5.90 15.41
C PHE A 30 0.16 5.47 14.36
N LYS A 31 -0.55 6.42 13.71
CA LYS A 31 -1.41 6.13 12.55
C LYS A 31 -0.62 5.55 11.38
N ILE A 32 0.58 6.09 11.12
CA ILE A 32 1.49 5.53 10.11
C ILE A 32 1.98 4.15 10.50
N TRP A 33 2.27 3.93 11.78
CA TRP A 33 2.63 2.59 12.25
C TRP A 33 1.49 1.59 11.98
N CYS A 34 0.23 1.94 12.28
CA CYS A 34 -0.93 1.10 11.95
C CYS A 34 -1.06 0.86 10.44
N LEU A 35 -0.85 1.89 9.63
CA LEU A 35 -0.83 1.75 8.17
C LEU A 35 0.25 0.73 7.74
N GLN A 36 1.50 0.93 8.16
CA GLN A 36 2.65 0.14 7.70
C GLN A 36 2.61 -1.31 8.19
N PHE A 37 2.21 -1.53 9.43
CA PHE A 37 2.33 -2.85 10.08
C PHE A 37 0.99 -3.57 10.25
N MET A 38 -0.15 -2.92 10.05
CA MET A 38 -1.46 -3.59 10.08
C MET A 38 -2.16 -3.56 8.72
N LEU A 39 -2.30 -2.39 8.10
CA LEU A 39 -3.10 -2.27 6.88
C LEU A 39 -2.36 -2.79 5.64
N ILE A 40 -1.10 -2.40 5.44
CA ILE A 40 -0.32 -2.84 4.28
C ILE A 40 -0.23 -4.38 4.22
N PRO A 41 0.12 -5.11 5.29
CA PRO A 41 0.14 -6.58 5.26
C PRO A 41 -1.21 -7.20 4.89
N LYS A 42 -2.32 -6.62 5.39
CA LYS A 42 -3.68 -7.08 5.03
C LYS A 42 -4.02 -6.87 3.56
N LEU A 43 -3.53 -5.78 2.95
CA LEU A 43 -3.72 -5.48 1.53
C LEU A 43 -2.80 -6.32 0.63
N LEU A 44 -1.62 -6.71 1.11
CA LEU A 44 -0.69 -7.54 0.33
C LEU A 44 -1.26 -8.94 0.05
N TRP A 45 -2.09 -9.48 0.94
CA TRP A 45 -2.72 -10.78 0.72
C TRP A 45 -3.63 -10.84 -0.53
N PRO A 46 -4.68 -10.00 -0.68
CA PRO A 46 -5.51 -9.99 -1.89
C PRO A 46 -4.72 -9.62 -3.14
N PHE A 47 -3.68 -8.79 -3.00
CA PHE A 47 -2.76 -8.47 -4.08
C PHE A 47 -1.97 -9.68 -4.59
N LEU A 48 -1.53 -10.57 -3.70
CA LEU A 48 -0.86 -11.81 -4.09
C LEU A 48 -1.84 -12.78 -4.76
N VAL A 49 -2.97 -13.04 -4.11
CA VAL A 49 -3.95 -14.07 -4.52
C VAL A 49 -4.67 -13.72 -5.83
N TYR A 50 -5.09 -12.46 -6.00
CA TYR A 50 -5.89 -12.05 -7.16
C TYR A 50 -5.07 -11.31 -8.21
N ASN A 51 -5.49 -11.42 -9.47
CA ASN A 51 -4.91 -10.63 -10.57
C ASN A 51 -5.57 -9.25 -10.68
N ILE A 52 -5.27 -8.39 -9.70
CA ILE A 52 -5.75 -7.01 -9.64
C ILE A 52 -4.97 -6.12 -10.63
N TYR A 53 -5.62 -5.11 -11.22
CA TYR A 53 -4.96 -4.17 -12.10
C TYR A 53 -3.99 -3.26 -11.32
N SER A 54 -2.82 -2.98 -11.89
CA SER A 54 -1.84 -2.05 -11.29
C SER A 54 -2.42 -0.66 -11.08
N THR A 55 -3.30 -0.21 -11.97
CA THR A 55 -4.02 1.08 -11.85
C THR A 55 -4.90 1.15 -10.60
N THR A 56 -5.49 0.03 -10.17
CA THR A 56 -6.24 -0.04 -8.90
C THR A 56 -5.30 0.09 -7.70
N VAL A 57 -4.12 -0.54 -7.76
CA VAL A 57 -3.11 -0.44 -6.71
C VAL A 57 -2.56 0.99 -6.60
N GLU A 58 -2.30 1.64 -7.73
CA GLU A 58 -1.92 3.06 -7.80
C GLU A 58 -2.98 3.97 -7.18
N ALA A 59 -4.28 3.71 -7.43
CA ALA A 59 -5.36 4.45 -6.81
C ALA A 59 -5.42 4.26 -5.28
N ILE A 60 -5.13 3.06 -4.78
CA ILE A 60 -5.01 2.78 -3.33
C ILE A 60 -3.83 3.56 -2.75
N GLU A 61 -2.67 3.53 -3.41
CA GLU A 61 -1.47 4.27 -2.97
C GLU A 61 -1.72 5.79 -2.95
N ALA A 62 -2.39 6.35 -3.96
CA ALA A 62 -2.77 7.76 -3.97
C ALA A 62 -3.66 8.14 -2.77
N LYS A 63 -4.61 7.27 -2.38
CA LYS A 63 -5.41 7.47 -1.16
C LYS A 63 -4.54 7.42 0.09
N ILE A 64 -3.66 6.43 0.21
CA ILE A 64 -2.71 6.31 1.33
C ILE A 64 -1.86 7.57 1.45
N ASN A 65 -1.34 8.10 0.34
CA ASN A 65 -0.51 9.31 0.33
C ASN A 65 -1.29 10.51 0.87
N LYS A 66 -2.57 10.65 0.49
CA LYS A 66 -3.45 11.72 0.98
C LYS A 66 -3.66 11.64 2.50
N PHE A 67 -3.96 10.46 3.03
CA PHE A 67 -4.14 10.26 4.49
C PHE A 67 -2.83 10.47 5.25
N THR A 68 -1.73 9.92 4.74
CA THR A 68 -0.40 10.04 5.35
C THR A 68 0.05 11.49 5.43
N ARG A 69 -0.13 12.27 4.35
CA ARG A 69 0.14 13.72 4.35
C ARG A 69 -0.65 14.44 5.44
N LYS A 70 -1.95 14.15 5.54
CA LYS A 70 -2.83 14.73 6.55
C LYS A 70 -2.40 14.37 7.98
N TRP A 71 -2.01 13.12 8.22
CA TRP A 71 -1.61 12.66 9.55
C TRP A 71 -0.26 13.23 10.01
N LEU A 72 0.67 13.47 9.08
CA LEU A 72 1.98 14.06 9.38
C LEU A 72 2.03 15.59 9.31
N GLY A 73 0.97 16.24 8.83
CA GLY A 73 0.99 17.68 8.56
C GLY A 73 1.92 18.06 7.40
N VAL A 74 2.14 17.14 6.45
CA VAL A 74 3.00 17.39 5.28
C VAL A 74 2.24 18.20 4.23
N PRO A 75 2.82 19.28 3.66
CA PRO A 75 2.18 20.06 2.61
C PRO A 75 1.86 19.21 1.35
N PRO A 76 0.81 19.55 0.60
CA PRO A 76 0.38 18.80 -0.58
C PRO A 76 1.37 18.86 -1.75
N GLY A 77 2.25 19.87 -1.80
CA GLY A 77 3.26 20.03 -2.86
C GLY A 77 4.53 19.20 -2.70
N ARG A 78 4.66 18.42 -1.63
CA ARG A 78 5.84 17.57 -1.41
C ARG A 78 5.73 16.30 -2.25
N SER A 79 6.81 15.96 -2.96
CA SER A 79 6.84 14.78 -3.83
C SER A 79 6.67 13.47 -3.04
N ASP A 80 5.95 12.52 -3.63
CA ASP A 80 5.77 11.16 -3.07
C ASP A 80 7.13 10.45 -2.91
N VAL A 81 8.12 10.79 -3.74
CA VAL A 81 9.51 10.31 -3.63
C VAL A 81 10.10 10.60 -2.25
N ALA A 82 9.81 11.77 -1.65
CA ALA A 82 10.31 12.09 -0.32
C ALA A 82 9.65 11.25 0.80
N MET A 83 8.53 10.57 0.51
CA MET A 83 7.85 9.67 1.45
C MET A 83 8.36 8.24 1.41
N TYR A 84 8.79 7.76 0.24
CA TYR A 84 9.18 6.37 0.03
C TYR A 84 10.69 6.16 -0.12
N CYS A 85 11.44 7.21 -0.45
CA CYS A 85 12.87 7.09 -0.72
C CYS A 85 13.67 6.71 0.55
N GLN A 86 14.32 5.55 0.51
CA GLN A 86 15.20 5.08 1.58
C GLN A 86 16.57 5.79 1.59
N LYS A 87 16.99 6.38 0.46
CA LYS A 87 18.31 7.01 0.28
C LYS A 87 18.31 8.53 0.50
N ALA A 88 17.15 9.16 0.72
CA ALA A 88 17.05 10.59 0.92
C ALA A 88 17.46 11.02 2.33
N LYS A 89 18.02 12.24 2.47
CA LYS A 89 18.42 12.83 3.77
C LYS A 89 17.24 12.98 4.74
N LEU A 90 16.05 13.29 4.21
CA LEU A 90 14.81 13.38 4.98
C LEU A 90 13.92 12.18 4.62
N LYS A 91 14.04 11.10 5.39
CA LYS A 91 13.31 9.85 5.17
C LYS A 91 12.11 9.72 6.09
N LEU A 92 10.94 9.49 5.50
CA LEU A 92 9.84 8.81 6.18
C LEU A 92 10.03 7.34 5.78
N LEU A 93 10.39 6.46 6.71
CA LEU A 93 10.67 5.05 6.39
C LEU A 93 9.35 4.29 6.12
N MET A 94 8.67 4.66 5.04
CA MET A 94 7.41 4.08 4.62
C MET A 94 7.63 3.20 3.39
N LYS A 95 6.99 2.04 3.38
CA LYS A 95 6.96 1.15 2.22
C LYS A 95 5.90 1.63 1.23
N SER A 96 6.25 1.68 -0.05
CA SER A 96 5.30 1.88 -1.14
C SER A 96 4.49 0.60 -1.33
N ILE A 97 3.16 0.73 -1.39
CA ILE A 97 2.29 -0.42 -1.66
C ILE A 97 2.50 -0.91 -3.10
N LEU A 98 2.73 0.01 -4.04
CA LEU A 98 2.92 -0.34 -5.44
C LEU A 98 4.23 -1.10 -5.65
N GLU A 99 5.31 -0.70 -4.97
CA GLU A 99 6.57 -1.44 -4.98
C GLU A 99 6.41 -2.83 -4.37
N GLU A 100 5.79 -2.94 -3.19
CA GLU A 100 5.55 -4.23 -2.53
C GLU A 100 4.63 -5.13 -3.37
N TYR A 101 3.64 -4.57 -4.07
CA TYR A 101 2.80 -5.28 -5.04
C TYR A 101 3.62 -5.87 -6.19
N LYS A 102 4.46 -5.06 -6.84
CA LYS A 102 5.30 -5.49 -7.96
C LYS A 102 6.32 -6.54 -7.52
N CYS A 103 6.99 -6.31 -6.39
CA CYS A 103 7.92 -7.27 -5.81
C CYS A 103 7.22 -8.57 -5.43
N GLY A 104 6.03 -8.51 -4.85
CA GLY A 104 5.23 -9.68 -4.49
C GLY A 104 4.83 -10.51 -5.70
N LYS A 105 4.38 -9.87 -6.79
CA LYS A 105 4.04 -10.55 -8.04
C LYS A 105 5.26 -11.17 -8.72
N ALA A 106 6.39 -10.45 -8.78
CA ALA A 106 7.62 -10.99 -9.34
C ALA A 106 8.12 -12.20 -8.54
N ARG A 107 8.10 -12.10 -7.21
CA ARG A 107 8.48 -13.21 -6.33
C ARG A 107 7.58 -14.42 -6.51
N LEU A 108 6.27 -14.21 -6.59
CA LEU A 108 5.31 -15.29 -6.83
C LEU A 108 5.58 -16.00 -8.16
N LEU A 109 5.86 -15.23 -9.22
CA LEU A 109 6.17 -15.79 -10.53
C LEU A 109 7.43 -16.68 -10.46
N THR A 110 8.53 -16.17 -9.89
CA THR A 110 9.77 -16.94 -9.73
C THR A 110 9.54 -18.20 -8.89
N MET A 111 8.78 -18.12 -7.80
CA MET A 111 8.45 -19.30 -6.98
C MET A 111 7.65 -20.35 -7.75
N LEU A 112 6.78 -19.94 -8.68
CA LEU A 112 6.01 -20.86 -9.51
C LEU A 112 6.87 -21.48 -10.62
N GLU A 113 7.79 -20.70 -11.21
CA GLU A 113 8.74 -21.19 -12.22
C GLU A 113 9.76 -22.18 -11.64
N GLU A 114 10.17 -21.98 -10.39
CA GLU A 114 11.09 -22.84 -9.65
C GLU A 114 10.40 -24.01 -8.92
N SER A 115 9.07 -24.10 -8.98
CA SER A 115 8.36 -25.20 -8.32
C SER A 115 8.43 -26.48 -9.16
N ASP A 116 8.84 -27.58 -8.52
CA ASP A 116 8.77 -28.93 -9.08
C ASP A 116 7.36 -29.55 -8.97
N ASP A 117 6.36 -28.77 -8.50
CA ASP A 117 4.97 -29.22 -8.43
C ASP A 117 4.43 -29.53 -9.85
N PRO A 118 3.77 -30.70 -10.05
CA PRO A 118 3.31 -31.17 -11.36
C PRO A 118 2.12 -30.38 -11.94
#